data_AF-A0A9D7ZW95-F1
#
_entry.id   AF-A0A9D7ZW95-F1
#
_cell.length_a   1.000
_cell.length_b   1.000
_cell.length_c   1.000
_cell.angle_alpha   90.00
_cell.angle_beta   90.00
_cell.angle_gamma   90.00
#
_symmetry.space_group_name_H-M   'P 1'
#
loop_
_entity.id
_entity.type
_entity.pdbx_description
1 polymer ?
#
loop_
_entity_poly.entity_id
_entity_poly.type
_entity_poly.pdbx_seq_one_letter_code
_entity_poly.pdbx_strand_id
1 'polypeptide(L)' 'MDQTILYILLISAISFGLTMLALTDIILKDFGSTKAKIIWHFIAIVPIIGWLIYLIFGFKKGQRNKPA' A
#
# COMPACT_ATOMS: atom_id res chain seq x y z
N MET A 1 5.22 -6.28 30.39
CA MET A 1 4.53 -5.99 29.11
C MET A 1 3.64 -7.16 28.80
N ASP A 2 2.33 -6.94 28.72
CA ASP A 2 1.39 -8.00 28.36
C ASP A 2 1.64 -8.45 26.92
N GLN A 3 1.58 -9.75 26.66
CA GLN A 3 1.77 -10.33 25.33
C GLN A 3 0.84 -9.69 24.29
N THR A 4 -0.34 -9.26 24.71
CA THR A 4 -1.31 -8.51 23.90
C THR A 4 -0.73 -7.21 23.33
N ILE A 5 0.02 -6.44 24.13
CA ILE A 5 0.65 -5.19 23.69
C ILE A 5 1.71 -5.48 22.63
N LEU A 6 2.50 -6.54 22.83
CA LEU A 6 3.50 -6.99 21.85
C LEU A 6 2.85 -7.35 20.51
N TYR A 7 1.74 -8.11 20.52
CA TYR A 7 1.02 -8.47 19.31
C TYR A 7 0.41 -7.26 18.59
N ILE A 8 -0.19 -6.33 19.33
CA ILE A 8 -0.73 -5.10 18.76
C ILE A 8 0.38 -4.30 18.06
N LEU A 9 1.51 -4.10 18.73
CA LEU A 9 2.66 -3.40 18.15
C LEU A 9 3.18 -4.09 16.90
N LEU A 10 3.29 -5.42 16.91
CA LEU A 10 3.77 -6.18 15.77
C LEU A 10 2.83 -6.05 14.57
N ILE A 11 1.52 -6.21 14.77
CA ILE A 11 0.51 -6.07 13.71
C ILE A 11 0.51 -4.65 13.15
N SER A 12 0.55 -3.63 14.02
CA SER A 12 0.62 -2.24 13.60
C SER A 12 1.89 -1.93 12.82
N ALA A 13 3.05 -2.42 13.27
CA ALA A 13 4.33 -2.20 12.59
C ALA A 13 4.35 -2.86 11.20
N ILE A 14 3.89 -4.11 11.10
CA ILE A 14 3.79 -4.82 9.80
C ILE A 14 2.81 -4.10 8.87
N SER A 15 1.63 -3.75 9.37
CA SER A 15 0.63 -3.01 8.57
C SER A 15 1.16 -1.66 8.09
N PHE A 16 1.93 -0.95 8.92
CA PHE A 16 2.54 0.31 8.55
C PHE A 16 3.60 0.13 7.45
N GLY A 17 4.49 -0.85 7.61
CA GLY A 17 5.48 -1.19 6.59
C GLY A 17 4.84 -1.54 5.23
N LEU A 18 3.78 -2.34 5.24
CA LEU A 18 3.03 -2.69 4.04
C LEU A 18 2.31 -1.49 3.40
N THR A 19 1.80 -0.57 4.22
CA THR A 19 1.23 0.69 3.74
C THR A 19 2.28 1.54 3.03
N MET A 20 3.48 1.67 3.60
CA MET A 20 4.58 2.41 2.97
C MET A 20 5.05 1.76 1.66
N LEU A 21 5.13 0.42 1.62
CA LEU A 21 5.44 -0.32 0.40
C LEU A 21 4.37 -0.13 -0.69
N ALA A 22 3.09 -0.19 -0.32
CA ALA A 22 1.98 0.08 -1.24
C ALA A 22 2.07 1.50 -1.81
N LEU A 23 2.27 2.52 -0.97
CA LEU A 23 2.43 3.91 -1.42
C LEU A 23 3.62 4.07 -2.36
N THR A 24 4.76 3.49 -2.01
CA THR A 24 5.97 3.53 -2.86
C THR A 24 5.71 2.88 -4.21
N ASP A 25 5.04 1.72 -4.23
CA ASP A 25 4.67 1.04 -5.48
C ASP A 25 3.70 1.88 -6.32
N ILE A 26 2.73 2.56 -5.71
CA ILE A 26 1.81 3.45 -6.43
C ILE A 26 2.58 4.64 -7.03
N ILE A 27 3.52 5.24 -6.29
CA ILE A 27 4.32 6.37 -6.77
C ILE A 27 5.16 5.95 -7.98
N LEU A 28 5.80 4.77 -7.91
CA LEU A 28 6.69 4.25 -8.96
C LEU A 28 5.94 3.74 -10.19
N LYS A 29 4.68 3.30 -10.04
CA LYS A 29 3.87 2.81 -11.16
C LYS A 29 3.18 3.94 -11.91
N ASP A 30 2.99 3.69 -13.20
CA ASP A 30 2.10 4.46 -14.04
C ASP A 30 0.75 3.73 -14.15
N PHE A 31 -0.33 4.46 -13.91
CA PHE A 31 -1.71 3.95 -13.99
C PHE A 31 -2.43 4.49 -15.23
N GLY A 32 -1.72 5.14 -16.15
CA GLY A 32 -2.25 5.76 -17.36
C GLY A 32 -3.02 7.06 -17.12
N SER A 33 -3.38 7.37 -15.86
CA SER A 33 -3.98 8.66 -15.48
C SER A 33 -3.63 9.06 -14.05
N THR A 34 -3.46 10.37 -13.84
CA THR A 34 -3.23 10.94 -12.50
C THR A 34 -4.40 10.67 -11.57
N LYS A 35 -5.64 10.67 -12.08
CA LYS A 35 -6.85 10.36 -11.29
C LYS A 35 -6.81 8.94 -10.72
N ALA A 36 -6.46 7.95 -11.55
CA ALA A 36 -6.34 6.57 -11.09
C ALA A 36 -5.24 6.42 -10.03
N LYS A 37 -4.11 7.13 -10.21
CA LYS A 37 -3.00 7.14 -9.25
C LYS A 37 -3.44 7.69 -7.88
N ILE A 38 -4.19 8.78 -7.86
CA ILE A 38 -4.70 9.40 -6.62
C ILE A 38 -5.69 8.47 -5.91
N ILE A 39 -6.59 7.81 -6.65
CA ILE A 39 -7.55 6.87 -6.08
C ILE A 39 -6.82 5.73 -5.35
N TRP A 40 -5.76 5.17 -5.95
CA TRP A 40 -4.98 4.12 -5.30
C TRP A 40 -4.24 4.62 -4.05
N HIS A 41 -3.74 5.86 -4.03
CA HIS A 41 -3.13 6.45 -2.82
C HIS A 41 -4.16 6.56 -1.68
N PHE A 42 -5.37 7.05 -1.98
CA PHE A 42 -6.44 7.15 -0.98
C PHE A 42 -6.84 5.79 -0.41
N ILE A 43 -6.94 4.77 -1.27
CA ILE A 43 -7.23 3.40 -0.83
C ILE A 43 -6.10 2.88 0.05
N ALA A 44 -4.83 3.06 -0.33
CA ALA A 44 -3.68 2.52 0.39
C ALA A 44 -3.48 3.14 1.78
N ILE A 45 -3.87 4.40 2.00
CA ILE A 45 -3.73 5.11 3.29
C ILE A 45 -4.65 4.53 4.38
N VAL A 46 -5.74 3.84 4.01
CA VAL A 46 -6.64 3.22 4.99
C VAL A 46 -5.85 2.21 5.84
N PRO A 47 -5.68 2.44 7.15
CA PRO A 47 -4.87 1.56 7.99
C PRO A 47 -5.41 0.13 7.99
N ILE A 48 -4.51 -0.85 8.15
CA ILE A 48 -4.82 -2.29 8.26
C ILE A 48 -5.35 -2.94 6.97
N ILE A 49 -6.25 -2.29 6.24
CA ILE A 49 -6.99 -2.88 5.11
C ILE A 49 -6.58 -2.28 3.77
N GLY A 50 -6.20 -1.00 3.74
CA GLY A 50 -5.91 -0.26 2.51
C GLY A 50 -4.77 -0.85 1.68
N TRP A 51 -3.66 -1.20 2.34
CA TRP A 51 -2.54 -1.88 1.70
C TRP A 51 -2.94 -3.24 1.13
N LEU A 52 -3.86 -3.97 1.79
CA LEU A 52 -4.32 -5.28 1.34
C LEU A 52 -5.16 -5.15 0.06
N ILE A 53 -6.11 -4.22 0.03
CA ILE A 53 -6.91 -3.93 -1.17
C ILE A 53 -6.01 -3.51 -2.33
N TYR A 54 -5.02 -2.65 -2.05
CA TYR A 54 -4.06 -2.23 -3.05
C TYR A 54 -3.25 -3.41 -3.61
N LEU A 55 -2.69 -4.27 -2.75
CA LEU A 55 -1.87 -5.39 -3.21
C LEU A 55 -2.65 -6.41 -4.04
N ILE A 56 -3.93 -6.64 -3.72
CA ILE A 56 -4.77 -7.61 -4.45
C ILE A 56 -5.17 -7.05 -5.82
N PHE A 57 -5.62 -5.79 -5.88
CA PHE A 57 -6.24 -5.22 -7.09
C PHE A 57 -5.36 -4.18 -7.79
N GLY A 58 -4.81 -3.22 -7.05
CA GLY A 58 -4.03 -2.10 -7.57
C GLY A 58 -2.66 -2.52 -8.11
N PHE A 59 -2.01 -3.47 -7.43
CA PHE A 59 -0.66 -3.92 -7.79
C PHE A 59 -0.58 -4.49 -9.21
N LYS A 60 -1.60 -5.22 -9.67
CA LYS A 60 -1.66 -5.77 -11.04
C LYS A 60 -2.05 -4.74 -12.09
N LYS A 61 -2.60 -3.59 -11.69
CA LYS A 61 -3.23 -2.61 -12.58
C LYS A 61 -2.27 -1.52 -13.05
N GLY A 62 -1.26 -1.19 -12.25
CA GLY A 62 -0.21 -0.24 -12.65
C GLY A 62 0.90 -0.92 -13.45
N GLN A 63 1.36 -0.27 -14.51
CA GLN A 63 2.54 -0.71 -15.23
C GLN A 63 3.77 -0.06 -14.61
N ARG A 64 4.78 -0.87 -14.30
CA ARG A 64 6.08 -0.37 -13.89
C ARG A 64 6.78 0.04 -15.18
N ASN A 65 6.87 1.34 -15.46
CA ASN A 65 7.67 1.83 -16.59
C ASN A 65 9.07 1.25 -16.42
N LYS A 66 9.46 0.33 -17.32
CA LYS A 66 10.85 -0.10 -17.38
C LYS A 66 11.66 1.16 -17.72
N PRO A 67 12.74 1.48 -16.98
CA PRO A 67 13.68 2.46 -17.48
C PRO A 67 14.10 1.99 -18.89
N ALA A 68 14.01 2.91 -19.85
CA ALA A 68 14.45 2.69 -21.23
C ALA A 68 15.93 2.33 -21.27
#